data_AF-A0A2D5T203-F1
#
_entry.id   AF-A0A2D5T203-F1
#
_cell.length_a   1.000
_cell.length_b   1.000
_cell.length_c   1.000
_cell.angle_alpha   90.00
_cell.angle_beta   90.00
_cell.angle_gamma   90.00
#
_symmetry.space_group_name_H-M   'P 1'
#
loop_
_entity.id
_entity.type
_entity.pdbx_description
1 polymer ?
#
loop_
_entity_poly.entity_id
_entity_poly.type
_entity_poly.pdbx_seq_one_letter_code
_entity_poly.pdbx_strand_id
1 'polypeptide(L)'
;MNRKKSNRALFLNLHLLAIVLVGVSLATGLRISLLKYAHFDFLSALLPQGQMHTVHYYSGLMLGVLCLSYVFYRKRFTHKTTDNKYHRIVNYLGYAVVVACTVTGLLRWLDWATNWVALAHYFFALTFIVFLFLHSYVYFLSLGKKLIGKLFQIKALKKQKLFLGCFVIFACFAIWVFEQYKSTDYKVVALKNSAFIAIDGKDDEAFWRQVQWHEINTYGGANFNNGHTPVKVKVASNDVESYFLFRWQDETKSLTHLPLVKINQQWQVKQQGFHTFNETRYYEDKFAVLLSQSCDHGGDGTAHLGKSPIEGKPANWHGKGYHGALDGRVRDLWHWKALRTNDMVQMDDNVIAAPRSAKSGDRRYTAGYFADGKESGAYVMNWLWYGKDKVTPKRLPLPEYQQMYQGADKDLEQAVMPWFSSTPYAALLDAYPEGTLLSSVLYRSNRFEGDRGDVTAKGHWQDGFWTLEVARRNHTGSEFDVALEQGVCLWVAAFDHAQIAHTRHQRPLKLDYSALSQKGKL
;
A
#
# COMPACT_ATOMS: atom_id res chain seq x y z
N MET A 1 -41.67 -8.16 -37.72
CA MET A 1 -41.11 -8.28 -36.35
C MET A 1 -40.42 -9.63 -36.19
N ASN A 2 -39.08 -9.68 -36.22
CA ASN A 2 -38.34 -10.94 -36.00
C ASN A 2 -38.48 -11.38 -34.53
N ARG A 3 -39.21 -12.48 -34.28
CA ARG A 3 -39.29 -13.13 -32.96
C ARG A 3 -37.89 -13.55 -32.53
N LYS A 4 -37.32 -12.86 -31.54
CA LYS A 4 -36.03 -13.23 -30.93
C LYS A 4 -36.12 -14.67 -30.40
N LYS A 5 -35.22 -15.55 -30.83
CA LYS A 5 -35.12 -16.93 -30.32
C LYS A 5 -34.56 -16.94 -28.89
N SER A 6 -34.86 -17.98 -28.12
CA SER A 6 -34.20 -18.20 -26.82
C SER A 6 -32.91 -19.00 -27.03
N ASN A 7 -31.87 -18.69 -26.27
CA ASN A 7 -30.62 -19.46 -26.27
C ASN A 7 -30.19 -19.76 -24.85
N ARG A 8 -30.70 -20.87 -24.30
CA ARG A 8 -30.49 -21.29 -22.91
C ARG A 8 -29.05 -21.75 -22.66
N ALA A 9 -28.42 -22.40 -23.63
CA ALA A 9 -27.04 -22.87 -23.53
C ALA A 9 -26.06 -21.69 -23.34
N LEU A 10 -26.22 -20.64 -24.14
CA LEU A 10 -25.40 -19.44 -24.03
C LEU A 10 -25.61 -18.71 -22.69
N PHE A 11 -26.85 -18.59 -22.23
CA PHE A 11 -27.14 -18.04 -20.90
C PHE A 11 -26.43 -18.80 -19.78
N LEU A 12 -26.46 -20.14 -19.83
CA LEU A 12 -25.83 -20.98 -18.82
C LEU A 12 -24.30 -20.75 -18.78
N ASN A 13 -23.66 -20.65 -19.94
CA ASN A 13 -22.23 -20.37 -20.03
C ASN A 13 -21.88 -18.99 -19.47
N LEU A 14 -22.65 -17.95 -19.83
CA LEU A 14 -22.50 -16.60 -19.28
C LEU A 14 -22.65 -16.60 -17.75
N HIS A 15 -23.64 -17.33 -17.23
CA HIS A 15 -23.90 -17.39 -15.80
C HIS A 15 -22.81 -18.17 -15.04
N LEU A 16 -22.34 -19.31 -15.56
CA LEU A 16 -21.22 -20.06 -14.98
C LEU A 16 -19.95 -19.21 -14.92
N LEU A 17 -19.64 -18.49 -16.00
CA LEU A 17 -18.50 -17.59 -16.02
C LEU A 17 -18.67 -16.44 -15.02
N ALA A 18 -19.89 -15.91 -14.86
CA ALA A 18 -20.19 -14.91 -13.84
C ALA A 18 -19.95 -15.45 -12.42
N ILE A 19 -20.38 -16.69 -12.13
CA ILE A 19 -20.14 -17.33 -10.83
C ILE A 19 -18.63 -17.38 -10.51
N VAL A 20 -17.81 -17.80 -11.47
CA VAL A 20 -16.35 -17.88 -11.28
C VAL A 20 -15.75 -16.49 -11.07
N LEU A 21 -16.02 -15.53 -11.97
CA LEU A 21 -15.43 -14.19 -11.90
C LEU A 21 -15.85 -13.42 -10.65
N VAL A 22 -17.13 -13.51 -10.26
CA VAL A 22 -17.63 -12.92 -9.02
C VAL A 22 -16.99 -13.59 -7.81
N GLY A 23 -16.88 -14.92 -7.80
CA GLY A 23 -16.23 -15.66 -6.72
C GLY A 23 -14.78 -15.23 -6.52
N VAL A 24 -14.01 -15.14 -7.60
CA VAL A 24 -12.62 -14.66 -7.59
C VAL A 24 -12.55 -13.19 -7.13
N SER A 25 -13.41 -12.33 -7.68
CA SER A 25 -13.44 -10.89 -7.33
C SER A 25 -13.75 -10.67 -5.86
N LEU A 26 -14.72 -11.40 -5.30
CA LEU A 26 -15.08 -11.32 -3.88
C LEU A 26 -13.99 -11.89 -2.99
N ALA A 27 -13.42 -13.05 -3.32
CA ALA A 27 -12.37 -13.67 -2.50
C ALA A 27 -11.10 -12.80 -2.43
N THR A 28 -10.67 -12.27 -3.58
CA THR A 28 -9.53 -11.34 -3.65
C THR A 28 -9.85 -9.98 -3.04
N GLY A 29 -11.04 -9.43 -3.29
CA GLY A 29 -11.48 -8.14 -2.76
C GLY A 29 -11.62 -8.15 -1.23
N LEU A 30 -12.18 -9.23 -0.66
CA LEU A 30 -12.22 -9.42 0.79
C LEU A 30 -10.81 -9.50 1.37
N ARG A 31 -9.89 -10.25 0.74
CA ARG A 31 -8.49 -10.30 1.17
C ARG A 31 -7.83 -8.92 1.19
N ILE A 32 -8.03 -8.11 0.14
CA ILE A 32 -7.52 -6.73 0.07
C ILE A 32 -8.17 -5.87 1.17
N SER A 33 -9.46 -6.07 1.46
CA SER A 33 -10.17 -5.29 2.48
C SER A 33 -9.62 -5.49 3.90
N LEU A 34 -9.05 -6.67 4.21
CA LEU A 34 -8.42 -6.97 5.50
C LEU A 34 -7.17 -6.13 5.79
N LEU A 35 -6.62 -5.44 4.78
CA LEU A 35 -5.56 -4.45 5.02
C LEU A 35 -6.05 -3.25 5.83
N LYS A 36 -7.36 -2.93 5.73
CA LYS A 36 -8.00 -1.77 6.36
C LYS A 36 -9.02 -2.17 7.43
N TYR A 37 -9.87 -3.16 7.16
CA TYR A 37 -10.99 -3.53 8.03
C TYR A 37 -10.79 -4.90 8.66
N ALA A 38 -10.84 -4.97 10.00
CA ALA A 38 -10.66 -6.21 10.76
C ALA A 38 -11.94 -7.05 10.89
N HIS A 39 -13.11 -6.56 10.43
CA HIS A 39 -14.42 -7.20 10.64
C HIS A 39 -14.49 -8.66 10.18
N PHE A 40 -13.69 -9.00 9.15
CA PHE A 40 -13.69 -10.33 8.52
C PHE A 40 -12.35 -11.05 8.69
N ASP A 41 -11.53 -10.69 9.68
CA ASP A 41 -10.24 -11.33 9.92
C ASP A 41 -10.38 -12.84 10.17
N PHE A 42 -11.50 -13.29 10.74
CA PHE A 42 -11.79 -14.72 10.93
C PHE A 42 -11.89 -15.50 9.60
N LEU A 43 -12.20 -14.84 8.48
CA LEU A 43 -12.20 -15.44 7.14
C LEU A 43 -10.80 -15.53 6.53
N SER A 44 -9.79 -14.91 7.15
CA SER A 44 -8.42 -14.84 6.62
C SER A 44 -7.85 -16.22 6.27
N ALA A 45 -8.20 -17.29 6.97
CA ALA A 45 -7.72 -18.64 6.63
C ALA A 45 -8.32 -19.20 5.33
N LEU A 46 -9.50 -18.73 4.92
CA LEU A 46 -10.26 -19.21 3.77
C LEU A 46 -10.00 -18.40 2.49
N LEU A 47 -9.48 -17.18 2.63
CA LEU A 47 -9.25 -16.27 1.50
C LEU A 47 -7.93 -16.58 0.78
N PRO A 48 -7.84 -16.36 -0.55
CA PRO A 48 -6.60 -16.55 -1.30
C PRO A 48 -5.48 -15.64 -0.80
N GLN A 49 -4.23 -15.98 -1.10
CA GLN A 49 -3.01 -15.28 -0.64
C GLN A 49 -2.03 -15.10 -1.81
N GLY A 50 -1.14 -14.11 -1.73
CA GLY A 50 -0.19 -13.75 -2.80
C GLY A 50 -0.50 -12.40 -3.46
N GLN A 51 -0.28 -12.26 -4.77
CA GLN A 51 -0.48 -11.00 -5.53
C GLN A 51 -1.97 -10.70 -5.81
N MET A 52 -2.73 -10.41 -4.76
CA MET A 52 -4.19 -10.30 -4.84
C MET A 52 -4.70 -9.11 -5.63
N HIS A 53 -3.96 -7.99 -5.66
CA HIS A 53 -4.33 -6.81 -6.44
C HIS A 53 -4.45 -7.14 -7.93
N THR A 54 -3.44 -7.78 -8.50
CA THR A 54 -3.40 -8.20 -9.91
C THR A 54 -4.58 -9.11 -10.26
N VAL A 55 -4.82 -10.15 -9.46
CA VAL A 55 -5.93 -11.10 -9.69
C VAL A 55 -7.29 -10.40 -9.58
N HIS A 56 -7.44 -9.48 -8.63
CA HIS A 56 -8.66 -8.70 -8.46
C HIS A 56 -8.96 -7.83 -9.67
N TYR A 57 -7.95 -7.13 -10.22
CA TYR A 57 -8.14 -6.28 -11.39
C TYR A 57 -8.52 -7.06 -12.64
N TYR A 58 -7.81 -8.15 -12.93
CA TYR A 58 -8.15 -8.96 -14.10
C TYR A 58 -9.52 -9.62 -13.97
N SER A 59 -9.89 -10.14 -12.79
CA SER A 59 -11.22 -10.71 -12.58
C SER A 59 -12.33 -9.66 -12.71
N GLY A 60 -12.13 -8.45 -12.19
CA GLY A 60 -13.05 -7.31 -12.34
C GLY A 60 -13.19 -6.84 -13.79
N LEU A 61 -12.09 -6.76 -14.54
CA LEU A 61 -12.09 -6.40 -15.95
C LEU A 61 -12.84 -7.43 -16.80
N MET A 62 -12.55 -8.72 -16.59
CA MET A 62 -13.25 -9.82 -17.26
C MET A 62 -14.75 -9.83 -16.90
N LEU A 63 -15.10 -9.47 -15.66
CA LEU A 63 -16.50 -9.32 -15.25
C LEU A 63 -17.18 -8.17 -16.00
N GLY A 64 -16.49 -7.04 -16.21
CA GLY A 64 -16.97 -5.94 -17.05
C GLY A 64 -17.26 -6.37 -18.49
N VAL A 65 -16.32 -7.09 -19.13
CA VAL A 65 -16.51 -7.66 -20.48
C VAL A 65 -17.68 -8.64 -20.50
N LEU A 66 -17.85 -9.43 -19.44
CA LEU A 66 -18.97 -10.36 -19.31
C LEU A 66 -20.31 -9.63 -19.18
N CYS A 67 -20.38 -8.55 -18.41
CA CYS A 67 -21.56 -7.70 -18.30
C CYS A 67 -21.97 -7.13 -19.66
N LEU A 68 -21.00 -6.62 -20.44
CA LEU A 68 -21.26 -6.15 -21.82
C LEU A 68 -21.78 -7.29 -22.70
N SER A 69 -21.13 -8.45 -22.65
CA SER A 69 -21.55 -9.66 -23.37
C SER A 69 -22.98 -10.08 -23.03
N TYR A 70 -23.38 -9.95 -21.76
CA TYR A 70 -24.73 -10.22 -21.29
C TYR A 70 -25.75 -9.20 -21.84
N VAL A 71 -25.40 -7.92 -21.96
CA VAL A 71 -26.25 -6.91 -22.61
C VAL A 71 -26.49 -7.27 -24.08
N PHE A 72 -25.45 -7.65 -24.83
CA PHE A 72 -25.60 -8.11 -26.21
C PHE A 72 -26.47 -9.37 -26.31
N TYR A 73 -26.29 -10.32 -25.38
CA TYR A 73 -27.16 -11.49 -25.27
C TYR A 73 -28.64 -11.09 -25.11
N ARG A 74 -28.95 -10.18 -24.19
CA ARG A 74 -30.33 -9.69 -23.95
C ARG A 74 -30.89 -8.89 -25.13
N LYS A 75 -30.04 -8.19 -25.90
CA LYS A 75 -30.45 -7.53 -27.14
C LYS A 75 -30.81 -8.54 -28.23
N ARG A 76 -30.10 -9.67 -28.34
CA ARG A 76 -30.30 -10.64 -29.44
C ARG A 76 -31.30 -11.77 -29.13
N PHE A 77 -31.38 -12.23 -27.89
CA PHE A 77 -32.18 -13.39 -27.51
C PHE A 77 -33.29 -13.02 -26.52
N THR A 78 -34.41 -13.74 -26.58
CA THR A 78 -35.44 -13.68 -25.54
C THR A 78 -34.99 -14.48 -24.33
N HIS A 79 -35.16 -13.89 -23.14
CA HIS A 79 -34.91 -14.56 -21.87
C HIS A 79 -36.21 -14.55 -21.08
N LYS A 80 -36.74 -15.73 -20.76
CA LYS A 80 -37.98 -15.86 -19.99
C LYS A 80 -37.68 -15.43 -18.56
N THR A 81 -38.25 -14.30 -18.13
CA THR A 81 -38.19 -13.88 -16.73
C THR A 81 -39.02 -14.83 -15.88
N THR A 82 -38.63 -14.99 -14.61
CA THR A 82 -39.44 -15.71 -13.63
C THR A 82 -40.72 -14.93 -13.32
N ASP A 83 -41.84 -15.63 -13.21
CA ASP A 83 -43.13 -15.06 -12.81
C ASP A 83 -43.23 -14.83 -11.30
N ASN A 84 -42.28 -15.39 -10.52
CA ASN A 84 -42.23 -15.23 -9.08
C ASN A 84 -41.65 -13.84 -8.69
N LYS A 85 -42.43 -13.07 -7.93
CA LYS A 85 -42.06 -11.72 -7.46
C LYS A 85 -40.75 -11.70 -6.67
N TYR A 86 -40.50 -12.67 -5.79
CA TYR A 86 -39.27 -12.77 -5.00
C TYR A 86 -38.04 -12.88 -5.90
N HIS A 87 -38.01 -13.90 -6.77
CA HIS A 87 -36.86 -14.14 -7.64
C HIS A 87 -36.63 -12.96 -8.61
N ARG A 88 -37.69 -12.30 -9.06
CA ARG A 88 -37.59 -11.10 -9.89
C ARG A 88 -36.90 -9.95 -9.15
N ILE A 89 -37.30 -9.67 -7.91
CA ILE A 89 -36.68 -8.61 -7.08
C ILE A 89 -35.21 -8.93 -6.80
N VAL A 90 -34.90 -10.17 -6.39
CA VAL A 90 -33.51 -10.59 -6.09
C VAL A 90 -32.64 -10.50 -7.34
N ASN A 91 -33.15 -10.86 -8.52
CA ASN A 91 -32.40 -10.71 -9.77
C ASN A 91 -32.12 -9.23 -10.11
N TYR A 92 -33.08 -8.33 -9.89
CA TYR A 92 -32.84 -6.89 -10.09
C TYR A 92 -31.81 -6.34 -9.11
N LEU A 93 -31.84 -6.77 -7.85
CA LEU A 93 -30.79 -6.45 -6.88
C LEU A 93 -29.42 -6.92 -7.40
N GLY A 94 -29.31 -8.16 -7.88
CA GLY A 94 -28.08 -8.68 -8.45
C GLY A 94 -27.55 -7.87 -9.63
N TYR A 95 -28.43 -7.44 -10.55
CA TYR A 95 -28.04 -6.58 -11.67
C TYR A 95 -27.57 -5.20 -11.20
N ALA A 96 -28.25 -4.59 -10.23
CA ALA A 96 -27.87 -3.29 -9.70
C ALA A 96 -26.50 -3.36 -9.01
N VAL A 97 -26.30 -4.37 -8.16
CA VAL A 97 -25.07 -4.55 -7.39
C VAL A 97 -23.87 -4.92 -8.26
N VAL A 98 -24.03 -5.78 -9.29
CA VAL A 98 -22.90 -6.10 -10.18
C VAL A 98 -22.44 -4.88 -10.98
N VAL A 99 -23.38 -4.06 -11.43
CA VAL A 99 -23.07 -2.79 -12.12
C VAL A 99 -22.39 -1.83 -11.14
N ALA A 100 -22.93 -1.68 -9.92
CA ALA A 100 -22.36 -0.81 -8.91
C ALA A 100 -20.91 -1.22 -8.55
N CYS A 101 -20.64 -2.50 -8.30
CA CYS A 101 -19.28 -2.99 -8.05
C CYS A 101 -18.34 -2.74 -9.24
N THR A 102 -18.79 -3.01 -10.47
CA THR A 102 -17.94 -2.85 -11.67
C THR A 102 -17.61 -1.37 -11.92
N VAL A 103 -18.60 -0.48 -11.81
CA VAL A 103 -18.42 0.97 -12.00
C VAL A 103 -17.53 1.54 -10.90
N THR A 104 -17.84 1.26 -9.63
CA THR A 104 -17.02 1.77 -8.52
C THR A 104 -15.60 1.21 -8.54
N GLY A 105 -15.40 -0.05 -8.95
CA GLY A 105 -14.07 -0.64 -9.13
C GLY A 105 -13.27 0.06 -10.22
N LEU A 106 -13.89 0.34 -11.37
CA LEU A 106 -13.26 1.08 -12.47
C LEU A 106 -12.91 2.52 -12.07
N LEU A 107 -13.81 3.23 -11.40
CA LEU A 107 -13.57 4.59 -10.91
C LEU A 107 -12.41 4.65 -9.92
N ARG A 108 -12.28 3.65 -9.03
CA ARG A 108 -11.12 3.53 -8.15
C ARG A 108 -9.82 3.28 -8.90
N TRP A 109 -9.84 2.45 -9.93
CA TRP A 109 -8.64 2.16 -10.71
C TRP A 109 -8.19 3.37 -11.53
N LEU A 110 -9.12 4.14 -12.10
CA LEU A 110 -8.84 5.38 -12.84
C LEU A 110 -8.34 6.53 -11.96
N ASP A 111 -8.32 6.35 -10.65
CA ASP A 111 -8.06 7.38 -9.64
C ASP A 111 -9.03 8.57 -9.69
N TRP A 112 -10.24 8.35 -10.23
CA TRP A 112 -11.35 9.32 -10.19
C TRP A 112 -12.18 9.18 -8.92
N ALA A 113 -11.75 8.31 -8.03
CA ALA A 113 -12.42 8.03 -6.79
C ALA A 113 -12.17 9.16 -5.78
N THR A 114 -13.22 9.55 -5.07
CA THR A 114 -13.09 10.15 -3.75
C THR A 114 -12.99 9.03 -2.71
N ASN A 115 -12.65 9.37 -1.47
CA ASN A 115 -12.76 8.46 -0.32
C ASN A 115 -14.13 7.74 -0.23
N TRP A 116 -15.21 8.37 -0.69
CA TRP A 116 -16.56 7.78 -0.74
C TRP A 116 -16.70 6.64 -1.73
N VAL A 117 -16.07 6.72 -2.91
CA VAL A 117 -16.12 5.63 -3.91
C VAL A 117 -15.45 4.38 -3.37
N ALA A 118 -14.36 4.56 -2.62
CA ALA A 118 -13.65 3.47 -1.97
C ALA A 118 -14.53 2.72 -0.95
N LEU A 119 -15.27 3.48 -0.15
CA LEU A 119 -16.21 2.97 0.84
C LEU A 119 -17.44 2.31 0.18
N ALA A 120 -17.99 2.95 -0.84
CA ALA A 120 -19.13 2.43 -1.61
C ALA A 120 -18.80 1.09 -2.25
N HIS A 121 -17.62 0.94 -2.88
CA HIS A 121 -17.18 -0.33 -3.47
C HIS A 121 -17.17 -1.47 -2.44
N TYR A 122 -16.66 -1.20 -1.23
CA TYR A 122 -16.66 -2.17 -0.14
C TYR A 122 -18.08 -2.57 0.27
N PHE A 123 -19.00 -1.62 0.48
CA PHE A 123 -20.38 -1.92 0.84
C PHE A 123 -21.19 -2.60 -0.27
N PHE A 124 -20.94 -2.26 -1.54
CA PHE A 124 -21.52 -2.99 -2.66
C PHE A 124 -21.02 -4.44 -2.72
N ALA A 125 -19.75 -4.70 -2.42
CA ALA A 125 -19.22 -6.06 -2.31
C ALA A 125 -19.90 -6.85 -1.18
N LEU A 126 -20.12 -6.24 0.00
CA LEU A 126 -20.88 -6.89 1.08
C LEU A 126 -22.34 -7.16 0.70
N THR A 127 -22.97 -6.22 0.01
CA THR A 127 -24.34 -6.38 -0.50
C THR A 127 -24.39 -7.49 -1.57
N PHE A 128 -23.31 -7.67 -2.34
CA PHE A 128 -23.16 -8.79 -3.25
C PHE A 128 -23.17 -10.13 -2.51
N ILE A 129 -22.48 -10.24 -1.37
CA ILE A 129 -22.51 -11.46 -0.53
C ILE A 129 -23.94 -11.75 -0.07
N VAL A 130 -24.67 -10.73 0.39
CA VAL A 130 -26.10 -10.87 0.77
C VAL A 130 -26.94 -11.31 -0.43
N PHE A 131 -26.75 -10.70 -1.60
CA PHE A 131 -27.41 -11.11 -2.84
C PHE A 131 -27.12 -12.58 -3.17
N LEU A 132 -25.87 -13.03 -3.08
CA LEU A 132 -25.49 -14.42 -3.35
C LEU A 132 -26.22 -15.36 -2.40
N PHE A 133 -26.34 -15.02 -1.12
CA PHE A 133 -27.13 -15.82 -0.19
C PHE A 133 -28.61 -15.87 -0.63
N LEU A 134 -29.27 -14.72 -0.83
CA LEU A 134 -30.68 -14.65 -1.23
C LEU A 134 -30.97 -15.34 -2.57
N HIS A 135 -30.04 -15.26 -3.51
CA HIS A 135 -30.15 -15.86 -4.83
C HIS A 135 -29.89 -17.37 -4.78
N SER A 136 -28.71 -17.79 -4.31
CA SER A 136 -28.27 -19.18 -4.38
C SER A 136 -28.95 -20.07 -3.34
N TYR A 137 -29.14 -19.61 -2.11
CA TYR A 137 -29.67 -20.42 -1.01
C TYR A 137 -31.12 -20.80 -1.26
N VAL A 138 -31.96 -19.89 -1.77
CA VAL A 138 -33.36 -20.20 -2.10
C VAL A 138 -33.49 -21.17 -3.26
N TYR A 139 -32.60 -21.09 -4.28
CA TYR A 139 -32.55 -22.10 -5.33
C TYR A 139 -32.06 -23.45 -4.82
N PHE A 140 -31.13 -23.46 -3.87
CA PHE A 140 -30.66 -24.68 -3.23
C PHE A 140 -31.77 -25.34 -2.40
N LEU A 141 -32.50 -24.58 -1.59
CA LEU A 141 -33.64 -25.09 -0.81
C LEU A 141 -34.76 -25.65 -1.72
N SER A 142 -35.05 -25.00 -2.84
CA SER A 142 -36.14 -25.41 -3.74
C SER A 142 -35.77 -26.59 -4.67
N LEU A 143 -34.51 -26.69 -5.10
CA LEU A 143 -34.09 -27.68 -6.11
C LEU A 143 -33.13 -28.76 -5.57
N GLY A 144 -32.53 -28.55 -4.40
CA GLY A 144 -31.56 -29.46 -3.79
C GLY A 144 -30.43 -29.87 -4.75
N LYS A 145 -30.04 -31.15 -4.71
CA LYS A 145 -28.99 -31.73 -5.58
C LYS A 145 -29.29 -31.59 -7.08
N LYS A 146 -30.56 -31.42 -7.49
CA LYS A 146 -30.95 -31.25 -8.91
C LYS A 146 -30.45 -29.90 -9.48
N LEU A 147 -30.10 -28.93 -8.63
CA LEU A 147 -29.52 -27.66 -9.04
C LEU A 147 -28.18 -27.85 -9.76
N ILE A 148 -27.32 -28.73 -9.25
CA ILE A 148 -25.98 -29.00 -9.81
C ILE A 148 -26.10 -29.52 -11.24
N GLY A 149 -26.97 -30.51 -11.48
CA GLY A 149 -27.22 -31.04 -12.84
C GLY A 149 -27.88 -30.03 -13.80
N LYS A 150 -28.58 -29.02 -13.28
CA LYS A 150 -29.12 -27.91 -14.10
C LYS A 150 -28.07 -26.85 -14.42
N LEU A 151 -27.11 -26.61 -13.53
CA LEU A 151 -26.03 -25.65 -13.70
C LEU A 151 -24.91 -26.18 -14.61
N PHE A 152 -24.52 -27.44 -14.43
CA PHE A 152 -23.40 -28.05 -15.16
C PHE A 152 -23.87 -28.93 -16.32
N GLN A 153 -24.38 -28.29 -17.38
CA GLN A 153 -24.74 -29.00 -18.62
C GLN A 153 -23.59 -28.95 -19.64
N ILE A 154 -22.59 -29.82 -19.49
CA ILE A 154 -21.35 -29.84 -20.31
C ILE A 154 -21.62 -29.87 -21.82
N LYS A 155 -22.72 -30.50 -22.27
CA LYS A 155 -23.13 -30.53 -23.69
C LYS A 155 -23.46 -29.14 -24.27
N ALA A 156 -23.83 -28.16 -23.43
CA ALA A 156 -24.13 -26.78 -23.83
C ALA A 156 -22.86 -25.95 -24.14
N LEU A 157 -21.73 -26.27 -23.48
CA LEU A 157 -20.43 -25.61 -23.70
C LEU A 157 -19.89 -25.88 -25.12
N LYS A 158 -20.01 -27.12 -25.62
CA LYS A 158 -19.49 -27.53 -26.93
C LYS A 158 -20.16 -26.83 -28.13
N LYS A 159 -21.39 -26.33 -27.98
CA LYS A 159 -22.19 -25.73 -29.07
C LYS A 159 -22.00 -24.21 -29.25
N GLN A 160 -21.25 -23.54 -28.37
CA GLN A 160 -21.12 -22.06 -28.38
C GLN A 160 -19.65 -21.60 -28.53
N LYS A 161 -18.84 -22.35 -29.30
CA LYS A 161 -17.41 -22.05 -29.51
C LYS A 161 -17.15 -20.64 -30.03
N LEU A 162 -17.99 -20.15 -30.95
CA LEU A 162 -17.87 -18.80 -31.49
C LEU A 162 -18.02 -17.72 -30.41
N PHE A 163 -19.02 -17.85 -29.53
CA PHE A 163 -19.19 -16.91 -28.42
C PHE A 163 -17.99 -16.91 -27.48
N LEU A 164 -17.50 -18.11 -27.10
CA LEU A 164 -16.34 -18.22 -26.23
C LEU A 164 -15.10 -17.59 -26.89
N GLY A 165 -14.91 -17.82 -28.19
CA GLY A 165 -13.86 -17.18 -28.97
C GLY A 165 -13.96 -15.65 -28.96
N CYS A 166 -15.15 -15.09 -29.24
CA CYS A 166 -15.36 -13.64 -29.17
C CYS A 166 -15.11 -13.08 -27.76
N PHE A 167 -15.62 -13.77 -26.72
CA PHE A 167 -15.39 -13.35 -25.33
C PHE A 167 -13.90 -13.29 -24.99
N VAL A 168 -13.13 -14.32 -25.37
CA VAL A 168 -11.68 -14.35 -25.16
C VAL A 168 -10.99 -13.21 -25.91
N ILE A 169 -11.36 -12.95 -27.18
CA ILE A 169 -10.80 -11.84 -27.96
C ILE A 169 -11.07 -10.49 -27.26
N PHE A 170 -12.31 -10.23 -26.84
CA PHE A 170 -12.64 -8.99 -26.13
C PHE A 170 -11.97 -8.89 -24.77
N ALA A 171 -11.81 -10.00 -24.04
CA ALA A 171 -11.08 -10.04 -22.78
C ALA A 171 -9.59 -9.72 -22.99
N CYS A 172 -8.94 -10.34 -23.99
CA CYS A 172 -7.55 -10.04 -24.35
C CYS A 172 -7.38 -8.59 -24.80
N PHE A 173 -8.30 -8.06 -25.59
CA PHE A 173 -8.28 -6.65 -25.98
C PHE A 173 -8.44 -5.72 -24.77
N ALA A 174 -9.38 -6.02 -23.87
CA ALA A 174 -9.58 -5.25 -22.65
C ALA A 174 -8.32 -5.28 -21.76
N ILE A 175 -7.69 -6.44 -21.59
CA ILE A 175 -6.42 -6.58 -20.86
C ILE A 175 -5.32 -5.76 -21.53
N TRP A 176 -5.18 -5.86 -22.86
CA TRP A 176 -4.19 -5.09 -23.58
C TRP A 176 -4.37 -3.58 -23.37
N VAL A 177 -5.60 -3.06 -23.49
CA VAL A 177 -5.90 -1.66 -23.18
C VAL A 177 -5.56 -1.33 -21.73
N PHE A 178 -6.00 -2.17 -20.79
CA PHE A 178 -5.77 -1.97 -19.35
C PHE A 178 -4.27 -1.85 -19.02
N GLU A 179 -3.44 -2.71 -19.62
CA GLU A 179 -1.98 -2.68 -19.46
C GLU A 179 -1.33 -1.41 -20.04
N GLN A 180 -1.88 -0.82 -21.11
CA GLN A 180 -1.37 0.45 -21.65
C GLN A 180 -1.55 1.62 -20.66
N TYR A 181 -2.58 1.56 -19.82
CA TYR A 181 -2.96 2.66 -18.92
C TYR A 181 -2.64 2.37 -17.44
N LYS A 182 -1.83 1.35 -17.14
CA LYS A 182 -1.48 0.98 -15.76
C LYS A 182 -0.64 2.01 -15.01
N SER A 183 -0.09 3.00 -15.71
CA SER A 183 0.68 4.12 -15.14
C SER A 183 0.15 5.48 -15.64
N THR A 184 0.63 6.55 -15.04
CA THR A 184 0.36 7.94 -15.46
C THR A 184 1.67 8.59 -15.83
N ASP A 185 1.80 9.08 -17.06
CA ASP A 185 3.02 9.76 -17.50
C ASP A 185 3.22 11.08 -16.73
N TYR A 186 4.44 11.33 -16.29
CA TYR A 186 4.85 12.54 -15.58
C TYR A 186 6.11 13.12 -16.22
N LYS A 187 6.00 14.35 -16.75
CA LYS A 187 7.15 15.05 -17.36
C LYS A 187 8.03 15.65 -16.29
N VAL A 188 9.29 15.21 -16.23
CA VAL A 188 10.29 15.75 -15.32
C VAL A 188 10.79 17.09 -15.86
N VAL A 189 10.82 18.11 -15.00
CA VAL A 189 11.31 19.45 -15.39
C VAL A 189 12.84 19.47 -15.38
N ALA A 190 13.44 19.84 -16.52
CA ALA A 190 14.89 19.87 -16.68
C ALA A 190 15.51 21.15 -16.10
N LEU A 191 16.36 21.02 -15.10
CA LEU A 191 17.09 22.10 -14.44
C LEU A 191 18.45 22.36 -15.12
N LYS A 192 19.09 23.48 -14.76
CA LYS A 192 20.49 23.73 -15.07
C LYS A 192 21.34 23.21 -13.91
N ASN A 193 22.54 22.70 -14.18
CA ASN A 193 23.46 22.24 -13.13
C ASN A 193 23.90 23.38 -12.18
N SER A 194 23.73 24.64 -12.58
CA SER A 194 24.01 25.83 -11.76
C SER A 194 22.83 26.26 -10.87
N ALA A 195 21.70 25.55 -10.88
CA ALA A 195 20.57 25.88 -10.03
C ALA A 195 20.92 25.56 -8.57
N PHE A 196 20.81 26.56 -7.69
CA PHE A 196 20.93 26.35 -6.25
C PHE A 196 19.63 25.76 -5.71
N ILE A 197 19.76 24.73 -4.86
CA ILE A 197 18.64 23.99 -4.27
C ILE A 197 19.02 23.70 -2.83
N ALA A 198 18.17 24.08 -1.88
CA ALA A 198 18.39 23.82 -0.47
C ALA A 198 17.32 22.86 0.03
N ILE A 199 17.71 21.62 0.36
CA ILE A 199 16.77 20.60 0.81
C ILE A 199 16.25 20.93 2.21
N ASP A 200 15.19 21.72 2.29
CA ASP A 200 14.65 22.29 3.53
C ASP A 200 13.15 21.99 3.74
N GLY A 201 12.51 21.38 2.74
CA GLY A 201 11.10 21.00 2.81
C GLY A 201 10.15 22.13 2.40
N LYS A 202 10.62 23.15 1.69
CA LYS A 202 9.81 24.23 1.12
C LYS A 202 9.82 24.18 -0.40
N ASP A 203 9.05 25.08 -1.01
CA ASP A 203 8.94 25.23 -2.46
C ASP A 203 9.21 26.66 -2.92
N ASP A 204 10.09 27.35 -2.19
CA ASP A 204 10.36 28.78 -2.37
C ASP A 204 11.30 29.07 -3.54
N GLU A 205 12.10 28.09 -3.98
CA GLU A 205 12.97 28.20 -5.15
C GLU A 205 12.20 28.51 -6.43
N ALA A 206 12.83 29.33 -7.28
CA ALA A 206 12.19 29.85 -8.49
C ALA A 206 11.77 28.73 -9.47
N PHE A 207 12.50 27.62 -9.53
CA PHE A 207 12.15 26.51 -10.43
C PHE A 207 10.93 25.74 -9.94
N TRP A 208 10.71 25.60 -8.62
CA TRP A 208 9.54 24.90 -8.08
C TRP A 208 8.23 25.58 -8.44
N ARG A 209 8.25 26.90 -8.69
CA ARG A 209 7.08 27.67 -9.15
C ARG A 209 6.70 27.35 -10.60
N GLN A 210 7.63 26.81 -11.38
CA GLN A 210 7.41 26.42 -12.78
C GLN A 210 6.92 24.96 -12.90
N VAL A 211 7.21 24.12 -11.91
CA VAL A 211 6.74 22.73 -11.86
C VAL A 211 5.29 22.68 -11.37
N GLN A 212 4.40 22.07 -12.15
CA GLN A 212 3.01 21.89 -11.74
C GLN A 212 2.88 20.73 -10.75
N TRP A 213 2.05 20.92 -9.72
CA TRP A 213 1.68 19.84 -8.82
C TRP A 213 0.86 18.79 -9.56
N HIS A 214 1.28 17.53 -9.46
CA HIS A 214 0.44 16.40 -9.82
C HIS A 214 -0.11 15.74 -8.56
N GLU A 215 -1.42 15.53 -8.51
CA GLU A 215 -2.08 14.95 -7.35
C GLU A 215 -2.37 13.47 -7.59
N ILE A 216 -2.07 12.63 -6.58
CA ILE A 216 -2.31 11.19 -6.56
C ILE A 216 -3.18 10.89 -5.34
N ASN A 217 -4.33 10.25 -5.52
CA ASN A 217 -5.10 9.83 -4.37
C ASN A 217 -4.54 8.54 -3.77
N THR A 218 -4.30 8.56 -2.45
CA THR A 218 -3.78 7.40 -1.73
C THR A 218 -4.75 6.93 -0.64
N TYR A 219 -4.91 5.62 -0.47
CA TYR A 219 -5.99 5.03 0.33
C TYR A 219 -5.54 3.88 1.26
N GLY A 220 -6.34 3.64 2.29
CA GLY A 220 -6.23 2.52 3.21
C GLY A 220 -5.11 2.64 4.25
N GLY A 221 -4.65 3.86 4.52
CA GLY A 221 -3.79 4.16 5.67
C GLY A 221 -4.59 4.19 6.98
N ALA A 222 -3.93 3.95 8.10
CA ALA A 222 -4.53 4.20 9.42
C ALA A 222 -4.54 5.70 9.72
N ASN A 223 -5.42 6.11 10.63
CA ASN A 223 -5.55 7.45 11.23
C ASN A 223 -5.93 8.61 10.29
N PHE A 224 -5.64 8.52 8.99
CA PHE A 224 -6.18 9.46 8.00
C PHE A 224 -7.71 9.42 7.90
N ASN A 225 -8.31 10.51 7.41
CA ASN A 225 -9.75 10.61 7.17
C ASN A 225 -10.24 9.49 6.23
N ASN A 226 -10.98 8.51 6.78
CA ASN A 226 -11.38 7.30 6.07
C ASN A 226 -10.21 6.55 5.39
N GLY A 227 -9.00 6.70 5.93
CA GLY A 227 -7.76 6.14 5.41
C GLY A 227 -7.29 6.76 4.09
N HIS A 228 -7.72 7.96 3.73
CA HIS A 228 -7.37 8.64 2.49
C HIS A 228 -6.61 9.94 2.78
N THR A 229 -5.54 10.18 2.00
CA THR A 229 -4.90 11.49 1.89
C THR A 229 -4.39 11.68 0.45
N PRO A 230 -4.68 12.80 -0.22
CA PRO A 230 -4.08 13.11 -1.51
C PRO A 230 -2.61 13.48 -1.31
N VAL A 231 -1.75 12.92 -2.17
CA VAL A 231 -0.33 13.26 -2.22
C VAL A 231 -0.07 14.07 -3.48
N LYS A 232 0.45 15.27 -3.32
CA LYS A 232 0.90 16.13 -4.42
C LYS A 232 2.39 15.90 -4.64
N VAL A 233 2.79 15.86 -5.92
CA VAL A 233 4.18 15.59 -6.34
C VAL A 233 4.65 16.63 -7.35
N LYS A 234 5.86 17.15 -7.15
CA LYS A 234 6.67 17.83 -8.17
C LYS A 234 7.97 17.05 -8.37
N VAL A 235 8.44 16.96 -9.63
CA VAL A 235 9.73 16.35 -9.96
C VAL A 235 10.50 17.25 -10.91
N ALA A 236 11.76 17.51 -10.56
CA ALA A 236 12.71 18.23 -11.39
C ALA A 236 14.05 17.49 -11.37
N SER A 237 14.86 17.63 -12.40
CA SER A 237 16.13 16.89 -12.49
C SER A 237 17.14 17.63 -13.34
N ASN A 238 18.42 17.41 -13.08
CA ASN A 238 19.55 17.86 -13.88
C ASN A 238 20.38 16.63 -14.32
N ASP A 239 21.58 16.83 -14.88
CA ASP A 239 22.38 15.70 -15.40
C ASP A 239 22.93 14.78 -14.28
N VAL A 240 22.91 15.24 -13.04
CA VAL A 240 23.54 14.58 -11.88
C VAL A 240 22.52 14.08 -10.87
N GLU A 241 21.48 14.86 -10.58
CA GLU A 241 20.54 14.61 -9.48
C GLU A 241 19.10 14.90 -9.89
N SER A 242 18.19 14.18 -9.23
CA SER A 242 16.75 14.40 -9.29
C SER A 242 16.24 14.87 -7.95
N TYR A 243 15.31 15.81 -8.01
CA TYR A 243 14.69 16.49 -6.89
C TYR A 243 13.19 16.23 -6.92
N PHE A 244 12.65 15.92 -5.75
CA PHE A 244 11.24 15.62 -5.57
C PHE A 244 10.69 16.49 -4.45
N LEU A 245 9.49 17.00 -4.68
CA LEU A 245 8.73 17.66 -3.63
C LEU A 245 7.40 16.93 -3.47
N PHE A 246 7.16 16.45 -2.26
CA PHE A 246 5.92 15.77 -1.89
C PHE A 246 5.15 16.61 -0.90
N ARG A 247 3.83 16.68 -1.03
CA ARG A 247 2.96 17.33 -0.04
C ARG A 247 1.72 16.51 0.21
N TRP A 248 1.40 16.21 1.46
CA TRP A 248 0.18 15.50 1.83
C TRP A 248 -0.46 16.10 3.08
N GLN A 249 -1.77 15.90 3.20
CA GLN A 249 -2.50 16.32 4.38
C GLN A 249 -2.29 15.31 5.50
N ASP A 250 -1.88 15.82 6.66
CA ASP A 250 -1.81 15.10 7.94
C ASP A 250 -2.15 16.11 9.04
N GLU A 251 -3.36 15.99 9.59
CA GLU A 251 -3.88 16.92 10.61
C GLU A 251 -3.03 16.87 11.88
N THR A 252 -2.26 15.80 12.07
CA THR A 252 -1.36 15.64 13.19
C THR A 252 0.10 15.79 12.75
N LYS A 253 0.93 16.36 13.63
CA LYS A 253 2.38 16.30 13.49
C LYS A 253 2.89 15.22 14.43
N SER A 254 2.76 13.96 14.04
CA SER A 254 3.11 12.85 14.94
C SER A 254 4.60 12.60 14.93
N LEU A 255 5.27 13.03 16.00
CA LEU A 255 6.69 12.76 16.23
C LEU A 255 6.93 11.68 17.29
N THR A 256 5.86 11.06 17.81
CA THR A 256 6.01 10.06 18.88
C THR A 256 6.55 8.74 18.35
N HIS A 257 7.55 8.13 18.99
CA HIS A 257 7.98 6.78 18.61
C HIS A 257 8.21 5.90 19.84
N LEU A 258 7.26 4.98 20.11
CA LEU A 258 7.34 3.90 21.10
C LEU A 258 8.04 4.27 22.43
N PRO A 259 7.68 5.37 23.13
CA PRO A 259 8.39 5.81 24.34
C PRO A 259 8.47 4.69 25.38
N LEU A 260 9.54 4.63 26.17
CA LEU A 260 9.54 3.75 27.33
C LEU A 260 8.89 4.46 28.49
N VAL A 261 8.06 3.73 29.24
CA VAL A 261 7.38 4.24 30.43
C VAL A 261 7.76 3.38 31.63
N LYS A 262 8.06 4.02 32.75
CA LYS A 262 8.33 3.34 34.03
C LYS A 262 7.00 2.93 34.65
N ILE A 263 6.74 1.62 34.71
CA ILE A 263 5.53 1.03 35.29
C ILE A 263 5.90 -0.09 36.26
N ASN A 264 5.40 -0.04 37.49
CA ASN A 264 5.69 -0.97 38.59
C ASN A 264 7.20 -1.20 38.75
N GLN A 265 7.98 -0.11 38.77
CA GLN A 265 9.45 -0.12 38.83
C GLN A 265 10.16 -0.77 37.62
N GLN A 266 9.43 -1.13 36.56
CA GLN A 266 9.97 -1.73 35.34
C GLN A 266 9.78 -0.82 34.13
N TRP A 267 10.69 -0.87 33.17
CA TRP A 267 10.50 -0.16 31.91
C TRP A 267 9.64 -1.00 30.97
N GLN A 268 8.63 -0.37 30.37
CA GLN A 268 7.76 -0.97 29.36
C GLN A 268 7.73 -0.09 28.12
N VAL A 269 7.52 -0.67 26.94
CA VAL A 269 7.31 0.10 25.72
C VAL A 269 5.85 0.57 25.69
N LYS A 270 5.63 1.88 25.64
CA LYS A 270 4.30 2.46 25.39
C LYS A 270 3.90 2.15 23.94
N GLN A 271 2.86 1.34 23.78
CA GLN A 271 2.46 0.75 22.50
C GLN A 271 0.95 0.48 22.43
N GLN A 272 0.42 0.37 21.22
CA GLN A 272 -0.87 -0.18 20.84
C GLN A 272 -0.72 -1.06 19.58
N GLY A 273 -0.18 -2.27 19.77
CA GLY A 273 -0.07 -3.28 18.71
C GLY A 273 1.36 -3.52 18.20
N PHE A 274 2.38 -2.86 18.74
CA PHE A 274 3.77 -3.13 18.36
C PHE A 274 4.20 -4.58 18.59
N HIS A 275 3.73 -5.25 19.66
CA HIS A 275 4.01 -6.68 19.91
C HIS A 275 3.50 -7.62 18.80
N THR A 276 2.47 -7.21 18.04
CA THR A 276 1.98 -7.92 16.85
C THR A 276 2.45 -7.29 15.53
N PHE A 277 3.34 -6.28 15.59
CA PHE A 277 3.83 -5.51 14.45
C PHE A 277 2.77 -4.70 13.70
N ASN A 278 1.75 -4.24 14.40
CA ASN A 278 0.68 -3.40 13.85
C ASN A 278 0.40 -2.20 14.77
N GLU A 279 1.46 -1.47 15.14
CA GLU A 279 1.37 -0.24 15.93
C GLU A 279 0.72 0.90 15.14
N THR A 280 -0.20 1.63 15.79
CA THR A 280 -0.97 2.73 15.17
C THR A 280 -1.19 3.92 16.10
N ARG A 281 -0.57 3.94 17.29
CA ARG A 281 -0.81 4.98 18.32
C ARG A 281 0.41 5.55 19.02
N TYR A 282 1.57 4.89 18.95
CA TYR A 282 2.83 5.46 19.43
C TYR A 282 3.91 5.28 18.37
N TYR A 283 3.67 5.83 17.19
CA TYR A 283 4.55 5.75 16.04
C TYR A 283 4.57 7.08 15.30
N GLU A 284 5.69 7.40 14.68
CA GLU A 284 5.88 8.69 14.01
C GLU A 284 5.19 8.69 12.64
N ASP A 285 4.99 9.88 12.09
CA ASP A 285 4.64 10.06 10.69
C ASP A 285 5.78 9.61 9.79
N LYS A 286 5.42 8.99 8.66
CA LYS A 286 6.40 8.53 7.68
C LYS A 286 5.90 8.77 6.27
N PHE A 287 6.86 8.78 5.35
CA PHE A 287 6.60 8.82 3.93
C PHE A 287 7.52 7.84 3.21
N ALA A 288 6.96 7.08 2.28
CA ALA A 288 7.69 6.10 1.49
C ALA A 288 7.62 6.45 0.00
N VAL A 289 8.74 6.28 -0.70
CA VAL A 289 8.84 6.36 -2.16
C VAL A 289 9.38 5.02 -2.64
N LEU A 290 8.68 4.39 -3.58
CA LEU A 290 9.13 3.16 -4.23
C LEU A 290 9.42 3.46 -5.70
N LEU A 291 10.58 3.02 -6.18
CA LEU A 291 11.04 3.17 -7.55
C LEU A 291 11.25 1.81 -8.21
N SER A 292 10.86 1.69 -9.47
CA SER A 292 11.11 0.50 -10.28
C SER A 292 11.22 0.83 -11.76
N GLN A 293 11.94 -0.01 -12.50
CA GLN A 293 12.03 0.00 -13.96
C GLN A 293 10.77 -0.55 -14.67
N SER A 294 9.81 -1.08 -13.91
CA SER A 294 8.50 -1.46 -14.43
C SER A 294 7.38 -0.93 -13.55
N CYS A 295 6.15 -0.97 -14.08
CA CYS A 295 4.98 -0.28 -13.55
C CYS A 295 3.88 -1.27 -13.15
N ASP A 296 4.23 -2.47 -12.70
CA ASP A 296 3.23 -3.51 -12.41
C ASP A 296 2.42 -3.22 -11.14
N HIS A 297 1.24 -3.83 -11.04
CA HIS A 297 0.34 -3.60 -9.90
C HIS A 297 0.95 -4.04 -8.57
N GLY A 298 0.48 -3.42 -7.47
CA GLY A 298 0.91 -3.80 -6.12
C GLY A 298 2.36 -3.40 -5.81
N GLY A 299 2.78 -2.22 -6.24
CA GLY A 299 4.16 -1.73 -6.07
C GLY A 299 5.13 -2.59 -6.87
N ASP A 300 4.88 -2.69 -8.17
CA ASP A 300 5.65 -3.50 -9.11
C ASP A 300 5.73 -5.00 -8.74
N GLY A 301 4.58 -5.58 -8.39
CA GLY A 301 4.48 -7.00 -8.05
C GLY A 301 5.09 -7.39 -6.70
N THR A 302 5.55 -6.42 -5.89
CA THR A 302 6.19 -6.71 -4.61
C THR A 302 5.21 -7.06 -3.49
N ALA A 303 3.95 -6.62 -3.58
CA ALA A 303 2.96 -6.84 -2.52
C ALA A 303 2.32 -8.24 -2.58
N HIS A 304 2.57 -9.05 -1.56
CA HIS A 304 2.00 -10.40 -1.39
C HIS A 304 1.12 -10.43 -0.13
N LEU A 305 -0.19 -10.54 -0.28
CA LEU A 305 -1.16 -10.41 0.82
C LEU A 305 -1.51 -11.75 1.46
N GLY A 306 -1.65 -11.75 2.79
CA GLY A 306 -2.06 -12.93 3.58
C GLY A 306 -1.07 -13.31 4.69
N LYS A 307 -1.41 -14.35 5.44
CA LYS A 307 -0.60 -14.90 6.53
C LYS A 307 0.66 -15.63 6.04
N SER A 308 0.59 -16.41 4.96
CA SER A 308 1.75 -17.11 4.39
C SER A 308 1.74 -17.00 2.87
N PRO A 309 1.95 -15.79 2.32
CA PRO A 309 1.70 -15.52 0.91
C PRO A 309 2.88 -15.85 -0.02
N ILE A 310 4.04 -16.19 0.55
CA ILE A 310 5.25 -16.58 -0.18
C ILE A 310 5.62 -18.01 0.24
N GLU A 311 5.74 -18.90 -0.74
CA GLU A 311 6.02 -20.32 -0.52
C GLU A 311 7.35 -20.55 0.22
N GLY A 312 7.34 -21.48 1.18
CA GLY A 312 8.53 -21.85 1.97
C GLY A 312 9.01 -20.78 2.94
N LYS A 313 8.27 -19.67 3.14
CA LYS A 313 8.65 -18.58 4.05
C LYS A 313 7.79 -18.53 5.32
N PRO A 314 8.32 -17.99 6.44
CA PRO A 314 7.57 -17.86 7.69
C PRO A 314 6.27 -17.08 7.54
N ALA A 315 5.27 -17.46 8.34
CA ALA A 315 4.02 -16.72 8.42
C ALA A 315 4.23 -15.27 8.90
N ASN A 316 3.52 -14.33 8.28
CA ASN A 316 3.39 -12.94 8.70
C ASN A 316 2.58 -12.83 9.99
N TRP A 317 3.16 -12.20 11.01
CA TRP A 317 2.59 -12.15 12.36
C TRP A 317 1.29 -11.36 12.43
N HIS A 318 1.18 -10.25 11.70
CA HIS A 318 -0.05 -9.44 11.62
C HIS A 318 -1.02 -9.94 10.53
N GLY A 319 -0.68 -11.01 9.80
CA GLY A 319 -1.54 -11.64 8.79
C GLY A 319 -1.83 -10.83 7.53
N LYS A 320 -1.25 -9.64 7.34
CA LYS A 320 -1.58 -8.75 6.21
C LYS A 320 -0.77 -9.07 4.95
N GLY A 321 0.46 -9.57 5.12
CA GLY A 321 1.32 -9.92 3.98
C GLY A 321 2.74 -9.42 4.12
N TYR A 322 3.48 -9.53 3.02
CA TYR A 322 4.87 -9.10 2.89
C TYR A 322 5.11 -8.32 1.60
N HIS A 323 6.20 -7.57 1.60
CA HIS A 323 6.84 -7.08 0.39
C HIS A 323 8.03 -7.98 0.03
N GLY A 324 8.10 -8.42 -1.23
CA GLY A 324 9.21 -9.21 -1.74
C GLY A 324 9.19 -9.39 -3.25
N ALA A 325 10.38 -9.35 -3.87
CA ALA A 325 10.56 -9.53 -5.30
C ALA A 325 10.79 -11.01 -5.65
N LEU A 326 9.92 -11.60 -6.47
CA LEU A 326 10.05 -13.00 -6.89
C LEU A 326 10.60 -13.17 -8.31
N ASP A 327 10.81 -12.07 -9.01
CA ASP A 327 11.28 -12.00 -10.40
C ASP A 327 12.78 -11.66 -10.52
N GLY A 328 13.51 -11.64 -9.40
CA GLY A 328 14.94 -11.39 -9.36
C GLY A 328 15.37 -9.92 -9.47
N ARG A 329 14.42 -8.97 -9.58
CA ARG A 329 14.72 -7.53 -9.68
C ARG A 329 14.57 -6.82 -8.34
N VAL A 330 15.44 -5.84 -8.09
CA VAL A 330 15.33 -4.94 -6.93
C VAL A 330 14.31 -3.83 -7.21
N ARG A 331 13.67 -3.36 -6.14
CA ARG A 331 12.93 -2.10 -6.15
C ARG A 331 13.49 -1.25 -5.03
N ASP A 332 13.91 -0.06 -5.40
CA ASP A 332 14.47 0.94 -4.51
C ASP A 332 13.32 1.56 -3.69
N LEU A 333 13.52 1.67 -2.38
CA LEU A 333 12.52 2.07 -1.39
C LEU A 333 13.08 3.05 -0.35
N TRP A 334 12.76 4.31 -0.53
CA TRP A 334 13.13 5.36 0.41
C TRP A 334 12.08 5.48 1.52
N HIS A 335 12.53 5.58 2.77
CA HIS A 335 11.65 5.75 3.93
C HIS A 335 12.04 6.94 4.80
N TRP A 336 11.32 8.05 4.63
CA TRP A 336 11.41 9.21 5.52
C TRP A 336 10.60 8.99 6.79
N LYS A 337 11.16 9.41 7.93
CA LYS A 337 10.61 9.19 9.26
C LYS A 337 10.72 10.49 10.06
N ALA A 338 9.57 11.03 10.47
CA ALA A 338 9.47 12.38 10.98
C ALA A 338 10.34 12.63 12.22
N LEU A 339 10.46 11.65 13.12
CA LEU A 339 11.34 11.73 14.29
C LEU A 339 12.74 11.18 13.99
N ARG A 340 12.82 10.03 13.32
CA ARG A 340 14.07 9.26 13.26
C ARG A 340 15.06 9.72 12.20
N THR A 341 14.62 10.38 11.13
CA THR A 341 15.51 10.77 10.02
C THR A 341 15.39 12.23 9.62
N ASN A 342 14.29 12.92 9.95
CA ASN A 342 14.08 14.30 9.51
C ASN A 342 15.17 15.27 9.99
N ASP A 343 15.63 15.14 11.23
CA ASP A 343 16.71 15.98 11.78
C ASP A 343 18.10 15.56 11.32
N MET A 344 18.21 14.40 10.66
CA MET A 344 19.41 13.98 9.94
C MET A 344 19.49 14.53 8.52
N VAL A 345 18.43 15.22 8.05
CA VAL A 345 18.29 15.70 6.65
C VAL A 345 18.43 14.54 5.65
N GLN A 346 17.93 13.36 6.03
CA GLN A 346 17.99 12.15 5.22
C GLN A 346 16.68 11.38 5.32
N MET A 347 16.47 10.49 4.36
CA MET A 347 15.54 9.38 4.51
C MET A 347 16.31 8.06 4.41
N ASP A 348 15.83 7.03 5.11
CA ASP A 348 16.51 5.73 5.09
C ASP A 348 16.40 5.14 3.68
N ASP A 349 17.53 4.84 3.05
CA ASP A 349 17.54 4.05 1.82
C ASP A 349 17.35 2.55 2.14
N ASN A 350 16.45 1.92 1.40
CA ASN A 350 16.09 0.52 1.58
C ASN A 350 15.75 -0.09 0.23
N VAL A 351 15.63 -1.41 0.24
CA VAL A 351 15.29 -2.17 -0.96
C VAL A 351 14.21 -3.19 -0.68
N ILE A 352 13.41 -3.48 -1.71
CA ILE A 352 12.61 -4.69 -1.82
C ILE A 352 13.29 -5.62 -2.83
N ALA A 353 13.97 -6.64 -2.32
CA ALA A 353 14.66 -7.65 -3.12
C ALA A 353 14.05 -9.05 -2.93
N ALA A 354 14.79 -10.08 -3.34
CA ALA A 354 14.40 -11.46 -3.15
C ALA A 354 14.17 -11.78 -1.66
N PRO A 355 13.09 -12.52 -1.30
CA PRO A 355 12.82 -12.89 0.07
C PRO A 355 13.97 -13.66 0.72
N ARG A 356 14.57 -13.08 1.77
CA ARG A 356 15.71 -13.67 2.49
C ARG A 356 15.28 -14.92 3.27
N SER A 357 16.26 -15.68 3.76
CA SER A 357 16.01 -16.73 4.76
C SER A 357 15.74 -16.09 6.13
N ALA A 358 14.89 -16.72 6.92
CA ALA A 358 14.65 -16.29 8.30
C ALA A 358 15.92 -16.50 9.13
N LYS A 359 16.32 -15.50 9.91
CA LYS A 359 17.47 -15.60 10.82
C LYS A 359 16.98 -15.86 12.23
N SER A 360 17.66 -16.78 12.93
CA SER A 360 17.43 -16.98 14.36
C SER A 360 17.78 -15.70 15.13
N GLY A 361 16.91 -15.27 16.03
CA GLY A 361 17.08 -14.04 16.82
C GLY A 361 16.47 -12.77 16.20
N ASP A 362 16.11 -12.78 14.91
CA ASP A 362 15.36 -11.67 14.33
C ASP A 362 13.95 -11.62 14.91
N ARG A 363 13.54 -10.44 15.38
CA ARG A 363 12.21 -10.26 15.98
C ARG A 363 11.07 -10.48 14.98
N ARG A 364 11.30 -10.16 13.71
CA ARG A 364 10.35 -10.41 12.62
C ARG A 364 11.06 -10.85 11.36
N TYR A 365 10.38 -11.70 10.59
CA TYR A 365 10.72 -11.93 9.20
C TYR A 365 10.21 -10.76 8.35
N THR A 366 11.04 -10.20 7.45
CA THR A 366 10.67 -9.05 6.60
C THR A 366 10.61 -9.40 5.11
N ALA A 367 10.73 -10.69 4.77
CA ALA A 367 10.82 -11.17 3.39
C ALA A 367 11.92 -10.45 2.58
N GLY A 368 11.53 -9.66 1.58
CA GLY A 368 12.44 -8.95 0.69
C GLY A 368 12.77 -7.53 1.13
N TYR A 369 12.09 -7.01 2.16
CA TYR A 369 12.27 -5.65 2.65
C TYR A 369 13.42 -5.57 3.67
N PHE A 370 14.45 -4.78 3.38
CA PHE A 370 15.56 -4.49 4.29
C PHE A 370 16.26 -3.19 3.91
N ALA A 371 16.96 -2.59 4.87
CA ALA A 371 17.76 -1.38 4.64
C ALA A 371 19.06 -1.72 3.90
N ASP A 372 19.54 -0.73 3.16
CA ASP A 372 20.73 -0.84 2.32
C ASP A 372 22.02 -0.85 3.14
N GLY A 373 23.14 -1.08 2.46
CA GLY A 373 24.44 -1.15 3.09
C GLY A 373 24.73 0.14 3.86
N LYS A 374 25.36 0.03 5.03
CA LYS A 374 25.85 1.23 5.74
C LYS A 374 27.24 0.99 6.28
N GLU A 375 28.02 2.05 6.29
CA GLU A 375 29.36 2.06 6.88
C GLU A 375 29.29 2.47 8.35
N SER A 376 28.47 3.48 8.67
CA SER A 376 28.42 4.04 10.01
C SER A 376 27.05 4.67 10.37
N GLY A 377 26.95 5.20 11.58
CA GLY A 377 25.83 6.03 12.04
C GLY A 377 24.51 5.32 12.34
N ALA A 378 23.42 6.01 12.01
CA ALA A 378 22.03 5.67 12.33
C ALA A 378 21.60 5.84 13.79
N TYR A 379 20.30 5.68 13.98
CA TYR A 379 19.67 5.49 15.28
C TYR A 379 19.61 4.00 15.67
N VAL A 380 19.44 3.74 16.97
CA VAL A 380 19.10 2.41 17.51
C VAL A 380 17.97 2.55 18.53
N MET A 381 17.26 1.44 18.79
CA MET A 381 16.24 1.43 19.84
C MET A 381 16.87 1.37 21.23
N ASN A 382 16.34 2.14 22.19
CA ASN A 382 16.81 2.23 23.57
C ASN A 382 16.36 1.04 24.43
N TRP A 383 16.48 -0.18 23.94
CA TRP A 383 16.28 -1.39 24.74
C TRP A 383 17.22 -2.52 24.28
N LEU A 384 17.66 -3.35 25.22
CA LEU A 384 18.51 -4.50 24.90
C LEU A 384 17.75 -5.52 24.08
N TRP A 385 16.60 -5.97 24.61
CA TRP A 385 15.67 -6.88 23.97
C TRP A 385 14.26 -6.38 24.18
N TYR A 386 13.42 -6.56 23.17
CA TYR A 386 12.01 -6.24 23.29
C TYR A 386 11.27 -7.39 23.99
N GLY A 387 10.67 -7.10 25.15
CA GLY A 387 9.63 -7.91 25.77
C GLY A 387 8.32 -7.14 25.77
N LYS A 388 7.18 -7.85 25.69
CA LYS A 388 5.85 -7.23 25.66
C LYS A 388 5.58 -6.40 26.91
N ASP A 389 5.86 -6.99 28.07
CA ASP A 389 5.50 -6.43 29.38
C ASP A 389 6.71 -5.85 30.13
N LYS A 390 7.92 -6.00 29.58
CA LYS A 390 9.16 -5.51 30.17
C LYS A 390 10.25 -5.35 29.12
N VAL A 391 11.02 -4.28 29.25
CA VAL A 391 12.30 -4.07 28.56
C VAL A 391 13.37 -3.63 29.56
N THR A 392 14.63 -3.83 29.17
CA THR A 392 15.77 -3.20 29.84
C THR A 392 16.31 -2.11 28.91
N PRO A 393 16.32 -0.83 29.31
CA PRO A 393 16.89 0.23 28.49
C PRO A 393 18.34 -0.06 28.10
N LYS A 394 18.80 0.44 26.95
CA LYS A 394 20.24 0.39 26.63
C LYS A 394 21.00 1.46 27.40
N ARG A 395 20.40 2.64 27.55
CA ARG A 395 21.01 3.83 28.13
C ARG A 395 20.00 4.63 28.94
N LEU A 396 20.51 5.31 29.96
CA LEU A 396 19.79 6.28 30.78
C LEU A 396 20.44 7.65 30.57
N PRO A 397 19.70 8.78 30.65
CA PRO A 397 20.27 10.10 30.51
C PRO A 397 21.30 10.39 31.62
N LEU A 398 22.32 11.18 31.30
CA LEU A 398 23.28 11.66 32.30
C LEU A 398 22.56 12.56 33.32
N PRO A 399 23.08 12.68 34.56
CA PRO A 399 22.44 13.43 35.64
C PRO A 399 21.95 14.83 35.25
N GLU A 400 22.74 15.58 34.49
CA GLU A 400 22.42 16.93 34.00
C GLU A 400 21.23 16.97 33.03
N TYR A 401 20.89 15.84 32.41
CA TYR A 401 19.77 15.69 31.47
C TYR A 401 18.55 15.01 32.10
N GLN A 402 18.66 14.47 33.32
CA GLN A 402 17.59 13.67 33.93
C GLN A 402 16.30 14.46 34.16
N GLN A 403 16.40 15.75 34.49
CA GLN A 403 15.23 16.60 34.71
C GLN A 403 14.33 16.68 33.49
N MET A 404 14.91 16.64 32.28
CA MET A 404 14.15 16.67 31.03
C MET A 404 13.22 15.46 30.90
N TYR A 405 13.52 14.34 31.56
CA TYR A 405 12.78 13.08 31.48
C TYR A 405 11.80 12.86 32.64
N GLN A 406 11.67 13.82 33.55
CA GLN A 406 10.76 13.72 34.69
C GLN A 406 9.35 14.19 34.32
N GLY A 407 8.35 13.33 34.52
CA GLY A 407 6.95 13.65 34.28
C GLY A 407 6.39 13.09 32.96
N ALA A 408 5.07 13.26 32.77
CA ALA A 408 4.33 12.80 31.60
C ALA A 408 4.25 13.90 30.52
N ASP A 409 5.41 14.45 30.13
CA ASP A 409 5.49 15.52 29.14
C ASP A 409 5.28 14.97 27.70
N LYS A 410 4.48 15.67 26.90
CA LYS A 410 4.25 15.35 25.48
C LYS A 410 5.47 15.62 24.62
N ASP A 411 6.36 16.51 25.03
CA ASP A 411 7.57 16.82 24.27
C ASP A 411 8.56 15.64 24.32
N LEU A 412 8.61 14.94 25.45
CA LEU A 412 9.41 13.72 25.62
C LEU A 412 8.93 12.54 24.77
N GLU A 413 7.63 12.43 24.53
CA GLU A 413 7.11 11.40 23.63
C GLU A 413 7.67 11.57 22.21
N GLN A 414 8.01 12.81 21.86
CA GLN A 414 8.47 13.27 20.54
C GLN A 414 9.98 13.51 20.48
N ALA A 415 10.74 13.03 21.47
CA ALA A 415 12.18 13.32 21.59
C ALA A 415 13.05 12.11 21.25
N VAL A 416 14.19 12.39 20.63
CA VAL A 416 15.32 11.45 20.50
C VAL A 416 16.31 11.70 21.63
N MET A 417 17.04 10.66 22.05
CA MET A 417 18.10 10.79 23.03
C MET A 417 19.47 10.69 22.34
N PRO A 418 20.29 11.74 22.36
CA PRO A 418 21.66 11.67 21.87
C PRO A 418 22.50 10.62 22.62
N TRP A 419 23.35 9.90 21.90
CA TRP A 419 24.19 8.86 22.50
C TRP A 419 25.15 9.41 23.56
N PHE A 420 25.66 10.62 23.35
CA PHE A 420 26.62 11.28 24.22
C PHE A 420 25.98 12.04 25.40
N SER A 421 24.65 12.22 25.41
CA SER A 421 23.90 12.79 26.54
C SER A 421 23.37 11.70 27.49
N SER A 422 23.88 10.47 27.37
CA SER A 422 23.40 9.31 28.11
C SER A 422 24.56 8.40 28.53
N THR A 423 24.32 7.51 29.48
CA THR A 423 25.24 6.49 29.98
C THR A 423 24.64 5.09 29.81
N PRO A 424 25.43 4.01 29.65
CA PRO A 424 24.90 2.65 29.64
C PRO A 424 23.98 2.38 30.84
N TYR A 425 22.90 1.63 30.62
CA TYR A 425 21.98 1.27 31.69
C TYR A 425 22.72 0.49 32.79
N ALA A 426 22.51 0.91 34.04
CA ALA A 426 22.92 0.20 35.24
C ALA A 426 21.77 0.25 36.25
N ALA A 427 21.44 -0.88 36.88
CA ALA A 427 20.30 -0.97 37.80
C ALA A 427 20.40 0.02 38.97
N LEU A 428 21.62 0.33 39.44
CA LEU A 428 21.86 1.31 40.50
C LEU A 428 21.48 2.74 40.08
N LEU A 429 21.49 3.05 38.79
CA LEU A 429 21.15 4.37 38.24
C LEU A 429 19.66 4.48 37.87
N ASP A 430 18.89 3.38 37.94
CA ASP A 430 17.49 3.32 37.55
C ASP A 430 16.55 3.68 38.73
N ALA A 431 16.75 4.88 39.29
CA ALA A 431 15.96 5.42 40.40
C ALA A 431 14.78 6.30 39.93
N TYR A 432 14.33 6.12 38.68
CA TYR A 432 13.29 6.95 38.08
C TYR A 432 11.91 6.67 38.70
N PRO A 433 11.10 7.71 38.95
CA PRO A 433 9.76 7.54 39.50
C PRO A 433 8.80 6.86 38.50
N GLU A 434 7.71 6.31 39.03
CA GLU A 434 6.62 5.76 38.24
C GLU A 434 6.07 6.80 37.24
N GLY A 435 5.75 6.37 36.02
CA GLY A 435 5.24 7.24 34.96
C GLY A 435 6.31 8.01 34.17
N THR A 436 7.58 7.96 34.60
CA THR A 436 8.71 8.55 33.84
C THR A 436 8.71 8.05 32.40
N LEU A 437 8.90 8.97 31.44
CA LEU A 437 9.07 8.66 30.03
C LEU A 437 10.54 8.70 29.63
N LEU A 438 10.96 7.77 28.78
CA LEU A 438 12.29 7.70 28.19
C LEU A 438 12.18 7.57 26.68
N SER A 439 13.02 8.32 25.96
CA SER A 439 13.11 8.20 24.51
C SER A 439 13.48 6.78 24.10
N SER A 440 12.73 6.25 23.15
CA SER A 440 12.99 4.93 22.57
C SER A 440 14.05 4.95 21.48
N VAL A 441 14.39 6.13 20.97
CA VAL A 441 15.32 6.33 19.85
C VAL A 441 16.61 6.92 20.40
N LEU A 442 17.72 6.23 20.15
CA LEU A 442 19.07 6.73 20.45
C LEU A 442 19.77 7.15 19.17
N TYR A 443 20.18 8.41 19.07
CA TYR A 443 20.99 8.91 17.96
C TYR A 443 22.47 8.65 18.23
N ARG A 444 23.08 7.74 17.47
CA ARG A 444 24.54 7.45 17.56
C ARG A 444 25.38 8.37 16.69
N SER A 445 24.76 8.96 15.68
CA SER A 445 25.32 9.92 14.74
C SER A 445 24.21 10.86 14.29
N ASN A 446 24.60 11.99 13.71
CA ASN A 446 23.70 12.95 13.07
C ASN A 446 23.27 12.52 11.65
N ARG A 447 23.87 11.48 11.07
CA ARG A 447 23.55 10.99 9.72
C ARG A 447 23.82 9.50 9.53
N PHE A 448 23.32 8.94 8.44
CA PHE A 448 23.77 7.67 7.86
C PHE A 448 24.98 7.91 6.95
N GLU A 449 25.87 6.93 6.87
CA GLU A 449 27.02 6.94 5.98
C GLU A 449 27.06 5.65 5.14
N GLY A 450 27.51 5.77 3.89
CA GLY A 450 27.40 4.75 2.85
C GLY A 450 26.06 4.78 2.13
N ASP A 451 25.85 3.77 1.29
CA ASP A 451 24.68 3.50 0.43
C ASP A 451 23.32 3.89 1.06
N ARG A 452 23.05 3.44 2.29
CA ARG A 452 21.82 3.77 3.05
C ARG A 452 21.54 5.28 3.25
N GLY A 453 22.56 6.12 3.13
CA GLY A 453 22.51 7.56 3.34
C GLY A 453 22.42 8.39 2.05
N ASP A 454 22.29 7.79 0.87
CA ASP A 454 22.36 8.47 -0.42
C ASP A 454 21.17 9.40 -0.71
N VAL A 455 20.09 9.27 0.05
CA VAL A 455 18.87 10.08 -0.12
C VAL A 455 18.82 11.22 0.90
N THR A 456 19.06 12.44 0.42
CA THR A 456 18.92 13.66 1.21
C THR A 456 17.44 14.05 1.26
N ALA A 457 16.90 14.30 2.46
CA ALA A 457 15.49 14.63 2.58
C ALA A 457 15.17 15.49 3.81
N LYS A 458 14.33 16.51 3.66
CA LYS A 458 13.83 17.33 4.76
C LYS A 458 12.33 17.56 4.62
N GLY A 459 11.62 17.25 5.70
CA GLY A 459 10.20 17.47 5.88
C GLY A 459 9.94 18.68 6.77
N HIS A 460 9.02 19.53 6.33
CA HIS A 460 8.45 20.65 7.07
C HIS A 460 6.95 20.42 7.26
N TRP A 461 6.49 20.45 8.52
CA TRP A 461 5.06 20.39 8.83
C TRP A 461 4.54 21.79 9.11
N GLN A 462 3.47 22.19 8.44
CA GLN A 462 2.79 23.45 8.64
C GLN A 462 1.30 23.32 8.30
N ASP A 463 0.44 23.83 9.18
CA ASP A 463 -1.01 23.95 8.97
C ASP A 463 -1.71 22.66 8.53
N GLY A 464 -1.34 21.52 9.13
CA GLY A 464 -1.94 20.21 8.80
C GLY A 464 -1.40 19.57 7.52
N PHE A 465 -0.24 20.01 7.04
CA PHE A 465 0.43 19.42 5.88
C PHE A 465 1.90 19.17 6.18
N TRP A 466 2.37 18.01 5.75
CA TRP A 466 3.79 17.78 5.53
C TRP A 466 4.15 18.20 4.10
N THR A 467 5.25 18.93 3.96
CA THR A 467 5.97 19.12 2.69
C THR A 467 7.35 18.50 2.85
N LEU A 468 7.69 17.55 1.98
CA LEU A 468 8.93 16.79 2.02
C LEU A 468 9.69 17.02 0.73
N GLU A 469 10.87 17.62 0.86
CA GLU A 469 11.81 17.80 -0.24
C GLU A 469 12.89 16.73 -0.19
N VAL A 470 13.20 16.15 -1.34
CA VAL A 470 14.09 15.01 -1.49
C VAL A 470 15.04 15.24 -2.66
N ALA A 471 16.30 14.89 -2.48
CA ALA A 471 17.31 14.85 -3.54
C ALA A 471 18.07 13.53 -3.53
N ARG A 472 18.32 12.99 -4.73
CA ARG A 472 19.07 11.76 -4.93
C ARG A 472 19.79 11.80 -6.28
N ARG A 473 21.04 11.33 -6.33
CA ARG A 473 21.81 11.24 -7.58
C ARG A 473 21.09 10.35 -8.59
N ASN A 474 21.12 10.72 -9.87
CA ASN A 474 20.48 9.92 -10.91
C ASN A 474 21.04 8.49 -10.98
N HIS A 475 22.36 8.37 -10.76
CA HIS A 475 23.08 7.11 -10.65
C HIS A 475 23.93 7.12 -9.37
N THR A 476 23.64 6.21 -8.44
CA THR A 476 24.40 6.03 -7.18
C THR A 476 25.54 5.02 -7.37
N GLY A 477 25.33 4.03 -8.25
CA GLY A 477 26.24 2.90 -8.44
C GLY A 477 25.97 1.73 -7.50
N SER A 478 24.96 1.85 -6.62
CA SER A 478 24.49 0.76 -5.77
C SER A 478 23.78 -0.34 -6.57
N GLU A 479 23.92 -1.60 -6.14
CA GLU A 479 23.18 -2.73 -6.70
C GLU A 479 21.72 -2.79 -6.23
N PHE A 480 21.38 -2.02 -5.18
CA PHE A 480 20.05 -1.98 -4.60
C PHE A 480 19.20 -0.82 -5.12
N ASP A 481 19.84 0.15 -5.78
CA ASP A 481 19.20 1.35 -6.31
C ASP A 481 18.74 1.23 -7.76
N VAL A 482 17.64 1.90 -8.06
CA VAL A 482 17.13 2.03 -9.42
C VAL A 482 17.63 3.34 -10.03
N ALA A 483 18.41 3.30 -11.11
CA ALA A 483 18.82 4.52 -11.82
C ALA A 483 17.60 5.40 -12.15
N LEU A 484 17.65 6.70 -11.86
CA LEU A 484 16.56 7.65 -12.13
C LEU A 484 16.68 8.14 -13.58
N GLU A 485 16.03 7.39 -14.46
CA GLU A 485 16.10 7.60 -15.91
C GLU A 485 14.74 7.44 -16.58
N GLN A 486 14.73 7.51 -17.92
CA GLN A 486 13.51 7.45 -18.71
C GLN A 486 12.67 6.21 -18.39
N GLY A 487 11.41 6.44 -17.98
CA GLY A 487 10.42 5.39 -17.83
C GLY A 487 10.39 4.73 -16.46
N VAL A 488 11.22 5.17 -15.51
CA VAL A 488 11.13 4.75 -14.10
C VAL A 488 9.76 5.06 -13.54
N CYS A 489 9.18 4.10 -12.83
CA CYS A 489 7.89 4.22 -12.18
C CYS A 489 8.04 4.48 -10.69
N LEU A 490 7.26 5.46 -10.20
CA LEU A 490 7.29 5.98 -8.84
C LEU A 490 5.93 5.74 -8.15
N TRP A 491 5.97 5.12 -6.96
CA TRP A 491 4.85 5.05 -6.03
C TRP A 491 5.18 5.82 -4.75
N VAL A 492 4.12 6.25 -4.06
CA VAL A 492 4.21 6.98 -2.80
C VAL A 492 3.24 6.41 -1.78
N ALA A 493 3.60 6.50 -0.51
CA ALA A 493 2.75 6.10 0.59
C ALA A 493 2.99 6.96 1.83
N ALA A 494 1.92 7.47 2.43
CA ALA A 494 1.96 8.23 3.68
C ALA A 494 1.52 7.34 4.86
N PHE A 495 2.08 7.62 6.04
CA PHE A 495 1.76 6.97 7.29
C PHE A 495 1.45 8.06 8.32
N ASP A 496 0.24 8.03 8.88
CA ASP A 496 -0.16 8.83 10.03
C ASP A 496 -0.13 7.90 11.26
N HIS A 497 0.82 8.18 12.15
CA HIS A 497 0.98 7.48 13.40
C HIS A 497 1.11 5.94 13.30
N ALA A 498 1.61 5.40 12.17
CA ALA A 498 1.49 3.98 11.85
C ALA A 498 2.81 3.28 11.52
N GLN A 499 3.01 2.09 12.10
CA GLN A 499 4.18 1.26 11.80
C GLN A 499 4.11 0.68 10.39
N ILE A 500 2.97 0.11 9.99
CA ILE A 500 2.80 -0.59 8.70
C ILE A 500 1.56 -0.16 7.90
N ALA A 501 0.60 0.53 8.51
CA ALA A 501 -0.69 0.83 7.89
C ALA A 501 -0.64 2.12 7.06
N HIS A 502 0.12 2.09 5.95
CA HIS A 502 0.24 3.21 5.03
C HIS A 502 -0.88 3.30 4.00
N THR A 503 -1.01 4.47 3.40
CA THR A 503 -1.82 4.67 2.20
C THR A 503 -1.20 4.00 0.98
N ARG A 504 -2.02 3.75 -0.04
CA ARG A 504 -1.65 3.02 -1.26
C ARG A 504 -2.37 3.60 -2.45
N HIS A 505 -1.74 3.56 -3.61
CA HIS A 505 -2.36 3.85 -4.90
C HIS A 505 -1.95 2.79 -5.92
N GLN A 506 -2.65 2.73 -7.04
CA GLN A 506 -2.52 1.61 -7.99
C GLN A 506 -1.71 1.95 -9.23
N ARG A 507 -1.77 3.20 -9.68
CA ARG A 507 -1.14 3.66 -10.92
C ARG A 507 0.09 4.50 -10.56
N PRO A 508 1.33 4.01 -10.78
CA PRO A 508 2.52 4.80 -10.57
C PRO A 508 2.59 6.01 -11.50
N LEU A 509 3.40 6.99 -11.09
CA LEU A 509 3.91 7.99 -12.02
C LEU A 509 5.03 7.38 -12.84
N LYS A 510 4.92 7.41 -14.16
CA LYS A 510 6.00 7.02 -15.07
C LYS A 510 6.77 8.27 -15.45
N LEU A 511 8.00 8.38 -14.96
CA LEU A 511 8.82 9.57 -15.09
C LEU A 511 9.41 9.68 -16.51
N ASP A 512 9.21 10.83 -17.15
CA ASP A 512 9.72 11.16 -18.47
C ASP A 512 10.85 12.19 -18.35
N TYR A 513 12.08 11.71 -18.56
CA TYR A 513 13.34 12.47 -18.50
C TYR A 513 13.76 13.00 -19.88
N SER A 514 12.91 12.89 -20.92
CA SER A 514 13.25 13.27 -22.29
C SER A 514 13.73 14.73 -22.45
N ALA A 515 13.26 15.64 -21.58
CA ALA A 515 13.69 17.04 -21.56
C ALA A 515 15.19 17.24 -21.23
N LEU A 516 15.83 16.28 -20.57
CA LEU A 516 17.27 16.30 -20.27
C LEU A 516 18.10 15.86 -21.47
N SER A 517 17.65 14.81 -22.18
CA SER A 517 18.33 14.29 -23.38
C SER A 517 18.43 15.31 -24.53
N GLN A 518 17.48 16.26 -24.61
CA GLN A 518 17.49 17.30 -25.64
C GLN A 518 18.56 18.38 -25.42
N LYS A 519 19.10 18.55 -24.20
CA LYS A 519 20.14 19.54 -23.91
C LYS A 519 21.54 19.12 -24.39
N GLY A 520 21.81 17.82 -24.54
CA GLY A 520 23.08 17.30 -25.04
C GLY A 520 23.26 17.33 -26.57
N LYS A 521 22.30 17.91 -27.30
CA LYS A 521 22.29 17.99 -28.78
C LYS A 521 22.32 19.41 -29.34
N LEU A 522 22.60 20.41 -28.51
CA LEU A 522 22.74 21.82 -28.93
C LEU A 522 24.19 22.29 -28.85
#